data_AF-A0A7S3H844-F1
#
_entry.id   AF-A0A7S3H844-F1
#
_cell.length_a   1.000
_cell.length_b   1.000
_cell.length_c   1.000
_cell.angle_alpha   90.00
_cell.angle_beta   90.00
_cell.angle_gamma   90.00
#
_symmetry.space_group_name_H-M   'P 1'
#
loop_
_entity.id
_entity.type
_entity.pdbx_description
1 polymer ?
#
loop_
_entity_poly.entity_id
_entity_poly.type
_entity_poly.pdbx_seq_one_letter_code
_entity_poly.pdbx_strand_id
1 'polypeptide(L)'
;DILPAKRVRKQTDKEFKPSGQQLASKNYKPNYHKSKPAAVPAPAPAPLINMFIPPSVALSTYDKAAQLTLSKDQLICHGCEGGYRMVRATHGVFRGSYYFEVEVLPHTTSKSAALASA
;
A
#
# COMPACT_ATOMS: atom_id res chain seq x y z
N ASP A 1 -9.08 -7.55 41.07
CA ASP A 1 -9.11 -8.87 40.41
C ASP A 1 -9.64 -8.75 38.99
N ILE A 2 -8.81 -9.19 38.01
CA ILE A 2 -9.12 -9.80 36.70
C ILE A 2 -7.84 -9.64 35.84
N LEU A 3 -7.11 -10.76 35.68
CA LEU A 3 -5.90 -10.88 34.86
C LEU A 3 -6.26 -11.11 33.37
N PRO A 4 -5.37 -10.77 32.41
CA PRO A 4 -5.66 -10.87 30.98
C PRO A 4 -5.68 -12.32 30.46
N ALA A 5 -6.64 -12.62 29.58
CA ALA A 5 -6.77 -13.92 28.92
C ALA A 5 -5.62 -14.17 27.92
N LYS A 6 -4.70 -15.07 28.27
CA LYS A 6 -3.72 -15.64 27.34
C LYS A 6 -4.40 -16.71 26.48
N ARG A 7 -4.60 -16.44 25.19
CA ARG A 7 -5.06 -17.45 24.22
C ARG A 7 -3.90 -18.36 23.82
N VAL A 8 -3.68 -19.42 24.59
CA VAL A 8 -2.75 -20.51 24.24
C VAL A 8 -3.42 -21.40 23.19
N ARG A 9 -2.89 -21.43 21.97
CA ARG A 9 -3.30 -22.41 20.95
C ARG A 9 -2.67 -23.76 21.31
N LYS A 10 -3.51 -24.75 21.63
CA LYS A 10 -3.11 -26.13 21.90
C LYS A 10 -2.72 -26.81 20.58
N GLN A 11 -1.43 -26.91 20.31
CA GLN A 11 -0.92 -27.82 19.26
C GLN A 11 -1.16 -29.25 19.74
N THR A 12 -2.00 -30.00 19.02
CA THR A 12 -2.13 -31.44 19.24
C THR A 12 -1.27 -32.14 18.21
N ASP A 13 -0.18 -32.76 18.67
CA ASP A 13 0.68 -33.62 17.86
C ASP A 13 -0.11 -34.86 17.44
N LYS A 14 -0.61 -34.86 16.20
CA LYS A 14 -1.07 -36.09 15.54
C LYS A 14 0.01 -36.47 14.53
N GLU A 15 0.76 -37.52 14.86
CA GLU A 15 1.72 -38.18 13.98
C GLU A 15 1.07 -38.52 12.63
N PHE A 16 1.64 -37.97 11.57
CA PHE A 16 1.31 -38.34 10.20
C PHE A 16 2.05 -39.62 9.84
N LYS A 17 1.33 -40.75 9.73
CA LYS A 17 1.89 -42.02 9.22
C LYS A 17 1.80 -42.03 7.69
N PRO A 18 2.92 -42.11 6.95
CA PRO A 18 2.86 -42.26 5.50
C PRO A 18 2.50 -43.70 5.13
N SER A 19 1.35 -43.89 4.49
CA SER A 19 0.98 -45.14 3.82
C SER A 19 1.80 -45.31 2.55
N GLY A 20 3.05 -45.74 2.68
CA GLY A 20 3.89 -46.11 1.54
C GLY A 20 3.67 -47.56 1.16
N GLN A 21 2.81 -47.83 0.18
CA GLN A 21 2.93 -49.06 -0.61
C GLN A 21 4.18 -48.90 -1.49
N GLN A 22 5.28 -49.54 -1.09
CA GLN A 22 6.47 -49.66 -1.93
C GLN A 22 6.14 -50.56 -3.13
N LEU A 23 5.98 -49.96 -4.31
CA LEU A 23 5.94 -50.70 -5.57
C LEU A 23 7.34 -50.73 -6.17
N ALA A 24 7.81 -51.94 -6.46
CA ALA A 24 9.14 -52.29 -6.92
C ALA A 24 9.62 -51.47 -8.13
N SER A 25 10.88 -51.06 -8.09
CA SER A 25 11.60 -50.38 -9.16
C SER A 25 11.75 -51.28 -10.39
N LYS A 26 11.00 -50.98 -11.45
CA LYS A 26 11.35 -51.43 -12.81
C LYS A 26 12.15 -50.32 -13.48
N ASN A 27 13.38 -50.65 -13.91
CA ASN A 27 14.32 -49.77 -14.60
C ASN A 27 13.65 -49.11 -15.83
N TYR A 28 13.20 -47.87 -15.67
CA TYR A 28 12.72 -47.04 -16.76
C TYR A 28 13.85 -46.10 -17.21
N LYS A 29 14.35 -46.28 -18.44
CA LYS A 29 15.28 -45.32 -19.07
C LYS A 29 14.44 -44.27 -19.81
N PRO A 30 14.43 -42.99 -19.39
CA PRO A 30 13.71 -41.96 -20.12
C PRO A 30 14.40 -41.69 -21.47
N ASN A 31 13.63 -41.72 -22.55
CA ASN A 31 14.09 -41.45 -23.90
C ASN A 31 14.01 -39.93 -24.15
N TYR A 32 15.15 -39.23 -24.15
CA TYR A 32 15.20 -37.77 -24.36
C TYR A 32 15.15 -37.44 -25.86
N HIS A 33 13.95 -37.18 -26.39
CA HIS A 33 13.84 -36.38 -27.61
C HIS A 33 13.89 -34.89 -27.25
N LYS A 34 14.98 -34.21 -27.62
CA LYS A 34 15.13 -32.75 -27.52
C LYS A 34 14.14 -32.08 -28.49
N SER A 35 12.95 -31.70 -28.01
CA SER A 35 12.14 -30.70 -28.69
C SER A 35 12.64 -29.30 -28.31
N LYS A 36 12.84 -28.46 -29.33
CA LYS A 36 13.23 -27.05 -29.17
C LYS A 36 12.09 -26.31 -28.46
N PRO A 37 12.31 -25.61 -27.32
CA PRO A 37 11.23 -24.88 -26.66
C PRO A 37 10.77 -23.74 -27.58
N ALA A 38 9.47 -23.68 -27.85
CA ALA A 38 8.85 -22.56 -28.54
C ALA A 38 9.11 -21.28 -27.73
N ALA A 39 9.60 -20.23 -28.39
CA ALA A 39 9.84 -18.95 -27.76
C ALA A 39 8.50 -18.36 -27.30
N VAL A 40 8.23 -18.42 -26.00
CA VAL A 40 7.10 -17.71 -25.38
C VAL A 40 7.42 -16.21 -25.48
N PRO A 41 6.57 -15.38 -26.12
CA PRO A 41 6.80 -13.95 -26.18
C PRO A 41 6.86 -13.37 -24.76
N ALA A 42 7.83 -12.49 -24.52
CA ALA A 42 7.97 -11.82 -23.23
C ALA A 42 6.65 -11.09 -22.88
N PRO A 43 6.22 -11.14 -21.61
CA PRO A 43 4.99 -10.45 -21.19
C PRO A 43 5.11 -8.95 -21.50
N ALA A 44 4.01 -8.37 -21.98
CA ALA A 44 3.96 -6.95 -22.34
C ALA A 44 4.43 -6.07 -21.16
N PRO A 45 5.18 -4.98 -21.41
CA PRO A 45 5.64 -4.11 -20.36
C PRO A 45 4.45 -3.50 -19.63
N ALA A 46 4.50 -3.50 -18.29
CA ALA A 46 3.48 -2.89 -17.46
C ALA A 46 3.30 -1.40 -17.84
N PRO A 47 2.07 -0.87 -17.80
CA PRO A 47 1.83 0.53 -18.11
C PRO A 47 2.67 1.41 -17.19
N LEU A 48 3.37 2.37 -17.78
CA LEU A 48 4.11 3.38 -17.03
C LEU A 48 3.09 4.17 -16.21
N ILE A 49 3.15 4.04 -14.89
CA ILE A 49 2.41 4.93 -14.00
C ILE A 49 3.01 6.32 -14.19
N ASN A 50 2.23 7.25 -14.77
CA ASN A 50 2.61 8.66 -14.82
C ASN A 50 2.64 9.18 -13.38
N MET A 51 3.79 9.05 -12.71
CA MET A 51 4.03 9.67 -11.42
C MET A 51 4.25 11.15 -11.66
N PHE A 52 3.21 11.95 -11.41
CA PHE A 52 3.41 13.38 -11.21
C PHE A 52 4.10 13.57 -9.86
N ILE A 53 5.39 13.88 -9.91
CA ILE A 53 6.21 14.16 -8.71
C ILE A 53 6.23 15.68 -8.55
N PRO A 54 5.62 16.26 -7.50
CA PRO A 54 5.80 17.67 -7.21
C PRO A 54 7.28 17.98 -6.97
N PRO A 55 7.75 19.20 -7.28
CA PRO A 55 9.17 19.55 -7.19
C PRO A 55 9.74 19.50 -5.76
N SER A 56 8.88 19.41 -4.74
CA SER A 56 9.23 19.34 -3.32
C SER A 56 8.31 18.37 -2.56
N VAL A 57 8.63 18.14 -1.28
CA VAL A 57 7.73 17.41 -0.35
C VAL A 57 6.44 18.21 -0.20
N ALA A 58 5.31 17.57 -0.48
CA ALA A 58 3.99 18.18 -0.47
C ALA A 58 2.93 17.16 -0.01
N LEU A 59 1.67 17.58 0.09
CA LEU A 59 0.54 16.70 0.38
C LEU A 59 0.18 15.86 -0.85
N SER A 60 0.00 14.56 -0.66
CA SER A 60 -0.27 13.64 -1.76
C SER A 60 -1.67 13.81 -2.33
N THR A 61 -1.77 13.94 -3.64
CA THR A 61 -3.05 13.91 -4.37
C THR A 61 -3.65 12.51 -4.47
N TYR A 62 -2.81 11.48 -4.34
CA TYR A 62 -3.20 10.07 -4.46
C TYR A 62 -3.57 9.46 -3.10
N ASP A 63 -2.90 9.86 -2.02
CA ASP A 63 -3.13 9.36 -0.65
C ASP A 63 -3.89 10.41 0.18
N LYS A 64 -5.06 10.81 -0.33
CA LYS A 64 -6.01 11.72 0.34
C LYS A 64 -7.42 11.18 0.26
N ALA A 65 -8.25 11.53 1.23
CA ALA A 65 -9.69 11.35 1.09
C ALA A 65 -10.21 12.09 -0.16
N ALA A 66 -11.09 11.44 -0.93
CA ALA A 66 -11.58 11.97 -2.20
C ALA A 66 -12.26 13.35 -2.05
N GLN A 67 -12.92 13.58 -0.92
CA GLN A 67 -13.66 14.80 -0.57
C GLN A 67 -12.76 15.98 -0.14
N LEU A 68 -11.48 15.74 0.15
CA LEU A 68 -10.55 16.81 0.53
C LEU A 68 -10.09 17.58 -0.71
N THR A 69 -10.09 18.90 -0.60
CA THR A 69 -9.57 19.80 -1.64
C THR A 69 -8.18 20.28 -1.23
N LEU A 70 -7.22 20.16 -2.14
CA LEU A 70 -5.86 20.68 -1.95
C LEU A 70 -5.67 21.95 -2.77
N SER A 71 -4.83 22.85 -2.29
CA SER A 71 -4.34 23.97 -3.08
C SER A 71 -3.46 23.50 -4.25
N LYS A 72 -3.24 24.37 -5.24
CA LYS A 72 -2.46 24.05 -6.45
C LYS A 72 -1.00 23.67 -6.14
N ASP A 73 -0.44 24.29 -5.12
CA ASP A 73 0.90 24.03 -4.58
C ASP A 73 0.95 22.83 -3.62
N GLN A 74 -0.19 22.21 -3.30
CA GLN A 74 -0.30 21.02 -2.43
C GLN A 74 0.26 21.23 -1.01
N LEU A 75 0.26 22.46 -0.51
CA LEU A 75 0.69 22.81 0.85
C LEU A 75 -0.47 23.12 1.78
N ILE A 76 -1.66 23.40 1.24
CA ILE A 76 -2.87 23.68 2.02
C ILE A 76 -3.91 22.59 1.73
N CYS A 77 -4.51 22.06 2.78
CA CYS A 77 -5.66 21.19 2.68
C CYS A 77 -6.89 21.85 3.29
N HIS A 78 -8.02 21.74 2.58
CA HIS A 78 -9.31 22.21 3.05
C HIS A 78 -10.16 21.01 3.45
N GLY A 79 -10.69 21.06 4.66
CA GLY A 79 -11.71 20.11 5.13
C GLY A 79 -12.98 20.23 4.29
N CYS A 80 -13.75 19.14 4.25
CA CYS A 80 -15.10 19.14 3.71
C CYS A 80 -16.12 19.17 4.86
N GLU A 81 -17.36 19.55 4.58
CA GLU A 81 -18.44 19.35 5.53
C GLU A 81 -18.60 17.85 5.84
N GLY A 82 -18.75 17.53 7.11
CA GLY A 82 -19.00 16.17 7.58
C GLY A 82 -17.75 15.37 7.93
N GLY A 83 -17.53 15.17 9.23
CA GLY A 83 -16.62 14.18 9.80
C GLY A 83 -15.12 14.43 9.58
N TYR A 84 -14.31 13.56 10.18
CA TYR A 84 -12.86 13.61 10.04
C TYR A 84 -12.40 12.95 8.74
N ARG A 85 -11.41 13.57 8.10
CA ARG A 85 -10.75 13.12 6.87
C ARG A 85 -9.24 13.26 7.01
N MET A 86 -8.49 12.58 6.14
CA MET A 86 -7.03 12.46 6.25
C MET A 86 -6.36 12.56 4.88
N VAL A 87 -5.15 13.12 4.88
CA VAL A 87 -4.22 13.18 3.75
C VAL A 87 -2.81 12.91 4.27
N ARG A 88 -1.98 12.24 3.46
CA ARG A 88 -0.58 11.96 3.78
C ARG A 88 0.35 12.77 2.90
N ALA A 89 1.57 13.00 3.37
CA ALA A 89 2.63 13.59 2.55
C ALA A 89 3.01 12.64 1.40
N THR A 90 3.61 13.18 0.35
CA THR A 90 4.15 12.41 -0.78
C THR A 90 5.30 11.49 -0.38
N HIS A 91 5.97 11.79 0.74
CA HIS A 91 7.15 11.07 1.21
C HIS A 91 6.91 10.45 2.59
N GLY A 92 7.42 9.24 2.76
CA GLY A 92 7.51 8.55 4.04
C GLY A 92 8.96 8.47 4.50
N VAL A 93 9.18 8.48 5.80
CA VAL A 93 10.49 8.32 6.42
C VAL A 93 10.64 6.89 6.91
N PHE A 94 11.81 6.26 6.66
CA PHE A 94 12.13 4.92 7.18
C PHE A 94 13.19 4.94 8.29
N ARG A 95 14.21 5.81 8.22
CA ARG A 95 15.31 5.90 9.19
C ARG A 95 15.81 7.34 9.31
N GLY A 96 16.24 7.75 10.50
CA GLY A 96 16.78 9.09 10.79
C GLY A 96 15.83 9.97 11.61
N SER A 97 16.22 11.21 11.84
CA SER A 97 15.41 12.23 12.54
C SER A 97 14.96 13.30 11.56
N TYR A 98 13.65 13.59 11.56
CA TYR A 98 13.03 14.52 10.63
C TYR A 98 12.07 15.42 11.37
N TYR A 99 11.79 16.57 10.78
CA TYR A 99 10.98 17.61 11.35
C TYR A 99 10.10 18.22 10.27
N PHE A 100 8.88 18.58 10.62
CA PHE A 100 7.95 19.33 9.78
C PHE A 100 7.08 20.20 10.68
N GLU A 101 6.53 21.26 10.11
CA GLU A 101 5.63 22.19 10.79
C GLU A 101 4.27 22.20 10.11
N VAL A 102 3.25 22.60 10.87
CA VAL A 102 1.88 22.75 10.37
C VAL A 102 1.36 24.09 10.84
N GLU A 103 1.00 24.94 9.89
CA GLU A 103 0.27 26.17 10.16
C GLU A 103 -1.22 25.89 10.13
N VAL A 104 -1.93 26.23 11.21
CA VAL A 104 -3.40 26.11 11.27
C VAL A 104 -4.01 27.41 10.78
N LEU A 105 -4.47 27.40 9.54
CA LEU A 105 -5.15 28.55 8.94
C LEU A 105 -6.56 28.73 9.53
N PRO A 106 -7.07 29.98 9.57
CA PRO A 106 -8.42 30.24 10.03
C PRO A 106 -9.44 29.51 9.15
N HIS A 107 -10.56 29.10 9.76
CA HIS A 107 -11.66 28.51 9.02
C HIS A 107 -12.24 29.55 8.04
N THR A 108 -11.97 29.39 6.75
CA THR A 108 -12.64 30.18 5.72
C THR A 108 -13.99 29.54 5.48
N THR A 109 -15.03 30.05 6.16
CA THR A 109 -16.39 29.77 5.68
C THR A 109 -16.46 30.28 4.25
N SER A 110 -17.07 29.53 3.33
CA SER A 110 -17.22 29.97 1.93
C SER A 110 -17.86 31.35 1.79
N LYS A 111 -18.61 31.81 2.81
CA LYS A 111 -19.11 33.19 2.94
C LYS A 111 -18.04 34.24 3.27
N SER A 112 -17.02 33.93 4.06
CA SER A 112 -15.96 34.87 4.46
C SER A 112 -14.80 34.94 3.47
N ALA A 113 -14.61 33.91 2.63
CA ALA A 113 -13.59 33.91 1.58
C ALA A 113 -13.83 34.98 0.50
N ALA A 114 -15.10 35.32 0.20
CA ALA A 114 -15.46 36.34 -0.78
C ALA A 114 -15.19 37.79 -0.29
N LEU A 115 -15.04 38.01 1.02
CA LEU A 115 -14.86 39.34 1.61
C LEU A 115 -13.39 39.75 1.73
N ALA A 116 -12.45 38.82 1.58
CA ALA A 116 -11.01 39.06 1.68
C ALA A 116 -10.34 39.38 0.32
N SER A 117 -11.10 39.40 -0.77
CA SER A 117 -10.62 39.68 -2.13
C SER A 117 -11.23 40.95 -2.76
N ALA A 118 -11.79 41.85 -1.94
CA ALA A 118 -12.34 43.14 -2.32
C ALA A 118 -11.59 44.27 -1.59
#